data_AF-A0A3P7JXZ2-F1
#
_entry.id   AF-A0A3P7JXZ2-F1
#
_cell.length_a   1.000
_cell.length_b   1.000
_cell.length_c   1.000
_cell.angle_alpha   90.00
_cell.angle_beta   90.00
_cell.angle_gamma   90.00
#
_symmetry.space_group_name_H-M   'P 1'
#
loop_
_entity.id
_entity.type
_entity.pdbx_description
1 polymer ?
#
loop_
_entity_poly.entity_id
_entity_poly.type
_entity_poly.pdbx_seq_one_letter_code
_entity_poly.pdbx_strand_id
1 'polypeptide(L)'
;IAVHHVEAINFAHLLKPNEYETLIEQYNFSWTTFAVKLWEQLWKAPTRTLLFETVLSFLVSCDPKLHRRLSCMDLTSNLSDLIEILKNFNGILKNMDPYIVCEKISCISRHHANLMMPVKNIIEKLGETSAKKCILRAVLDMGNGAFLDLLNAIAACSDVAYHFVIESYPDFERYYRLFIHERGKTKRGKMYFCDCDVPVANVINESRSNELENVYMIDLNYEHFPVNASNAAKDDIYEGEIIVLRNYQEEIAQPAYDGWNTLIYAPTGTGKTMIAISIARNHLVLGKKNNLYTK
;
A
#
# COMPACT_ATOMS: atom_id res chain seq x y z
N ILE A 1 29.36 -13.28 13.67
CA ILE A 1 29.02 -14.48 14.48
C ILE A 1 28.60 -14.07 15.89
N ALA A 2 29.42 -13.36 16.67
CA ALA A 2 29.05 -12.93 18.02
C ALA A 2 27.84 -11.97 18.10
N VAL A 3 27.69 -11.05 17.13
CA VAL A 3 26.56 -10.10 17.08
C VAL A 3 25.22 -10.81 16.84
N HIS A 4 25.21 -11.85 16.00
CA HIS A 4 24.00 -12.62 15.69
C HIS A 4 23.46 -13.42 16.88
N HIS A 5 24.32 -13.79 17.84
CA HIS A 5 23.90 -14.51 19.06
C HIS A 5 23.12 -13.61 20.02
N VAL A 6 23.55 -12.36 20.22
CA VAL A 6 22.91 -11.45 21.17
C VAL A 6 21.49 -11.10 20.71
N GLU A 7 21.31 -10.88 19.41
CA GLU A 7 20.00 -10.58 18.83
C GLU A 7 19.08 -11.81 18.81
N ALA A 8 19.62 -13.01 18.52
CA ALA A 8 18.85 -14.26 18.56
C ALA A 8 18.31 -14.59 19.96
N ILE A 9 19.06 -14.26 21.02
CA ILE A 9 18.63 -14.42 22.42
C ILE A 9 17.49 -13.45 22.74
N ASN A 10 17.52 -12.22 22.21
CA ASN A 10 16.41 -11.28 22.40
C ASN A 10 15.10 -11.79 21.78
N PHE A 11 15.17 -12.54 20.67
CA PHE A 11 13.99 -13.16 20.06
C PHE A 11 13.47 -14.39 20.84
N ALA A 12 14.27 -15.00 21.72
CA ALA A 12 13.84 -16.14 22.55
C ALA A 12 12.66 -15.78 23.46
N HIS A 13 12.62 -14.54 23.96
CA HIS A 13 11.53 -14.02 24.80
C HIS A 13 10.18 -13.90 24.06
N LEU A 14 10.19 -13.97 22.73
CA LEU A 14 8.98 -13.92 21.92
C LEU A 14 8.38 -15.31 21.66
N LEU A 15 9.11 -16.38 21.92
CA LEU A 15 8.62 -17.75 21.76
C LEU A 15 7.98 -18.29 23.04
N LYS A 16 7.29 -19.42 22.94
CA LYS A 16 6.83 -20.10 24.16
C LYS A 16 8.03 -20.66 24.93
N PRO A 17 7.91 -20.85 26.26
CA PRO A 17 8.97 -21.43 27.06
C PRO A 17 9.49 -22.74 26.45
N ASN A 18 10.81 -22.91 26.42
CA ASN A 18 11.53 -24.08 25.90
C ASN A 18 11.56 -24.26 24.37
N GLU A 19 10.82 -23.47 23.57
CA GLU A 19 10.85 -23.61 22.10
C GLU A 19 12.19 -23.18 21.50
N TYR A 20 12.82 -22.14 22.07
CA TYR A 20 14.13 -21.65 21.64
C TYR A 20 15.24 -22.67 21.94
N GLU A 21 15.26 -23.21 23.16
CA GLU A 21 16.19 -24.25 23.60
C GLU A 21 16.05 -25.50 22.74
N THR A 22 14.80 -25.91 22.43
CA THR A 22 14.53 -27.05 21.54
C THR A 22 15.07 -26.83 20.13
N LEU A 23 14.92 -25.62 19.57
CA LEU A 23 15.45 -25.28 18.25
C LEU A 23 16.99 -25.27 18.23
N ILE A 24 17.63 -24.77 19.30
CA ILE A 24 19.08 -24.79 19.43
C ILE A 24 19.59 -26.22 19.48
N GLU A 25 18.99 -27.08 20.30
CA GLU A 25 19.38 -28.48 20.41
C GLU A 25 19.24 -29.24 19.08
N GLN A 26 18.17 -28.95 18.32
CA GLN A 26 17.91 -29.60 17.03
C GLN A 26 18.81 -29.11 15.90
N TYR A 27 19.24 -27.85 15.90
CA TYR A 27 19.91 -27.22 14.76
C TYR A 27 21.27 -26.57 15.10
N ASN A 28 21.89 -26.97 16.21
CA ASN A 28 23.12 -26.39 16.78
C ASN A 28 24.32 -26.32 15.82
N PHE A 29 24.33 -27.14 14.76
CA PHE A 29 25.42 -27.24 13.79
C PHE A 29 25.18 -26.47 12.48
N SER A 30 24.01 -25.83 12.30
CA SER A 30 23.70 -25.05 11.10
C SER A 30 22.95 -23.76 11.45
N TRP A 31 23.70 -22.67 11.62
CA TRP A 31 23.16 -21.36 11.97
C TRP A 31 22.14 -20.80 10.98
N THR A 32 22.33 -21.08 9.68
CA THR A 32 21.38 -20.68 8.63
C THR A 32 20.08 -21.47 8.75
N THR A 33 20.15 -22.78 8.95
CA THR A 33 18.96 -23.62 9.15
C THR A 33 18.23 -23.25 10.46
N PHE A 34 18.99 -23.02 11.54
CA PHE A 34 18.47 -22.55 12.82
C PHE A 34 17.73 -21.22 12.67
N ALA A 35 18.33 -20.22 12.03
CA ALA A 35 17.71 -18.91 11.85
C ALA A 35 16.40 -18.98 11.04
N VAL A 36 16.37 -19.80 9.98
CA VAL A 36 15.14 -20.02 9.19
C VAL A 36 14.05 -20.68 10.05
N LYS A 37 14.40 -21.72 10.81
CA LYS A 37 13.43 -22.43 11.67
C LYS A 37 12.95 -21.58 12.84
N LEU A 38 13.82 -20.77 13.42
CA LEU A 38 13.49 -19.76 14.42
C LEU A 38 12.48 -18.76 13.86
N TRP A 39 12.71 -18.25 12.65
CA TRP A 39 11.81 -17.31 11.98
C TRP A 39 10.43 -17.94 11.68
N GLU A 40 10.39 -19.19 11.23
CA GLU A 40 9.13 -19.92 11.01
C GLU A 40 8.29 -20.07 12.28
N GLN A 41 8.92 -20.32 13.43
CA GLN A 41 8.24 -20.43 14.72
C GLN A 41 7.75 -19.08 15.23
N LEU A 42 8.60 -18.05 15.15
CA LEU A 42 8.25 -16.68 15.54
C LEU A 42 7.08 -16.12 14.71
N TRP A 43 6.98 -16.50 13.44
CA TRP A 43 5.87 -16.09 12.56
C TRP A 43 4.52 -16.72 12.95
N LYS A 44 4.54 -17.89 13.59
CA LYS A 44 3.36 -18.62 14.08
C LYS A 44 3.04 -18.31 15.54
N ALA A 45 3.94 -17.62 16.24
CA ALA A 45 3.78 -17.29 17.64
C ALA A 45 2.68 -16.22 17.84
N PRO A 46 1.93 -16.27 18.96
CA PRO A 46 0.93 -15.25 19.29
C PRO A 46 1.53 -13.85 19.48
N THR A 47 2.85 -13.77 19.66
CA THR A 47 3.67 -12.55 19.80
C THR A 47 4.12 -11.96 18.46
N ARG A 48 3.64 -12.47 17.31
CA ARG A 48 4.02 -12.00 15.96
C ARG A 48 3.97 -10.46 15.80
N THR A 49 3.01 -9.81 16.45
CA THR A 49 2.91 -8.35 16.45
C THR A 49 4.11 -7.70 17.16
N LEU A 50 4.50 -8.23 18.32
CA LEU A 50 5.67 -7.75 19.07
C LEU A 50 6.98 -8.06 18.33
N LEU A 51 7.05 -9.17 17.60
CA LEU A 51 8.16 -9.48 16.69
C LEU A 51 8.29 -8.42 15.59
N PHE A 52 7.17 -8.05 14.95
CA PHE A 52 7.16 -7.04 13.91
C PHE A 52 7.63 -5.67 14.45
N GLU A 53 7.13 -5.26 15.61
CA GLU A 53 7.59 -4.05 16.32
C GLU A 53 9.10 -4.10 16.64
N THR A 54 9.60 -5.24 17.10
CA THR A 54 11.03 -5.44 17.39
C THR A 54 11.88 -5.31 16.13
N VAL A 55 11.43 -5.87 15.01
CA VAL A 55 12.10 -5.77 13.71
C VAL A 55 12.07 -4.35 13.18
N LEU A 56 10.93 -3.65 13.30
CA LEU A 56 10.84 -2.23 12.94
C LEU A 56 11.82 -1.39 13.76
N SER A 57 11.84 -1.55 15.08
CA SER A 57 12.77 -0.86 15.98
C SER A 57 14.23 -1.07 15.58
N PHE A 58 14.61 -2.30 15.24
CA PHE A 58 15.94 -2.59 14.71
C PHE A 58 16.21 -1.85 13.38
N LEU A 59 15.26 -1.88 12.45
CA LEU A 59 15.38 -1.23 11.14
C LEU A 59 15.52 0.29 11.23
N VAL A 60 15.02 0.95 12.28
CA VAL A 60 15.28 2.39 12.52
C VAL A 60 16.77 2.68 12.47
N SER A 61 17.57 1.80 13.07
CA SER A 61 19.02 1.99 13.20
C SER A 61 19.82 1.53 11.97
N CYS A 62 19.35 0.50 11.26
CA CYS A 62 20.10 -0.13 10.17
C CYS A 62 19.65 0.30 8.76
N ASP A 63 18.35 0.53 8.54
CA ASP A 63 17.82 0.99 7.26
C ASP A 63 16.60 1.91 7.52
N PRO A 64 16.84 3.20 7.83
CA PRO A 64 15.79 4.14 8.16
C PRO A 64 14.77 4.35 7.02
N LYS A 65 15.20 4.10 5.77
CA LYS A 65 14.32 4.20 4.60
C LYS A 65 13.36 3.02 4.54
N LEU A 66 13.86 1.80 4.75
CA LEU A 66 13.02 0.60 4.82
C LEU A 66 12.10 0.64 6.05
N HIS A 67 12.60 1.10 7.21
CA HIS A 67 11.79 1.33 8.40
C HIS A 67 10.60 2.23 8.08
N ARG A 68 10.85 3.46 7.57
CA ARG A 68 9.76 4.39 7.21
C ARG A 68 8.74 3.78 6.26
N ARG A 69 9.19 2.98 5.28
CA ARG A 69 8.30 2.29 4.34
C ARG A 69 7.42 1.27 5.04
N LEU A 70 8.01 0.40 5.86
CA LEU A 70 7.29 -0.65 6.57
C LEU A 70 6.38 -0.10 7.68
N SER A 71 6.76 0.99 8.36
CA SER A 71 5.94 1.68 9.36
C SER A 71 4.73 2.39 8.74
N CYS A 72 4.81 2.76 7.46
CA CYS A 72 3.72 3.42 6.72
C CYS A 72 2.91 2.42 5.85
N MET A 73 3.20 1.13 5.93
CA MET A 73 2.44 0.11 5.22
C MET A 73 1.16 -0.24 5.95
N ASP A 74 0.11 -0.44 5.16
CA ASP A 74 -1.07 -1.13 5.63
C ASP A 74 -0.77 -2.61 5.87
N LEU A 75 -0.87 -3.04 7.12
CA LEU A 75 -0.48 -4.37 7.62
C LEU A 75 -1.22 -5.53 6.95
N THR A 76 -2.29 -5.28 6.19
CA THR A 76 -3.13 -6.34 5.59
C THR A 76 -2.88 -6.56 4.11
N SER A 77 -2.99 -5.53 3.25
CA SER A 77 -2.82 -5.71 1.79
C SER A 77 -1.36 -5.75 1.35
N ASN A 78 -0.56 -4.79 1.81
CA ASN A 78 0.84 -4.67 1.37
C ASN A 78 1.73 -5.71 2.06
N LEU A 79 1.35 -6.17 3.25
CA LEU A 79 1.98 -7.32 3.90
C LEU A 79 1.65 -8.62 3.14
N SER A 80 0.44 -8.79 2.63
CA SER A 80 0.08 -9.95 1.79
C SER A 80 0.92 -9.95 0.51
N ASP A 81 1.02 -8.81 -0.16
CA ASP A 81 1.87 -8.62 -1.35
C ASP A 81 3.35 -8.91 -1.01
N LEU A 82 3.85 -8.40 0.11
CA LEU A 82 5.20 -8.66 0.59
C LEU A 82 5.42 -10.16 0.89
N ILE A 83 4.47 -10.82 1.54
CA ILE A 83 4.53 -12.26 1.85
C ILE A 83 4.57 -13.07 0.56
N GLU A 84 3.76 -12.74 -0.44
CA GLU A 84 3.75 -13.42 -1.74
C GLU A 84 5.06 -13.20 -2.51
N ILE A 85 5.61 -11.97 -2.49
CA ILE A 85 6.94 -11.68 -3.02
C ILE A 85 8.00 -12.53 -2.33
N LEU A 86 7.95 -12.64 -1.00
CA LEU A 86 8.94 -13.40 -0.23
C LEU A 86 8.84 -14.90 -0.49
N LYS A 87 7.63 -15.47 -0.59
CA LYS A 87 7.42 -16.88 -0.95
C LYS A 87 8.05 -17.23 -2.29
N ASN A 88 7.92 -16.33 -3.27
CA ASN A 88 8.36 -16.55 -4.64
C ASN A 88 9.64 -15.78 -5.01
N PHE A 89 10.40 -15.30 -4.02
CA PHE A 89 11.49 -14.34 -4.19
C PHE A 89 12.54 -14.78 -5.23
N ASN A 90 12.99 -16.03 -5.14
CA ASN A 90 13.99 -16.57 -6.06
C ASN A 90 13.46 -16.69 -7.50
N GLY A 91 12.21 -17.13 -7.66
CA GLY A 91 11.55 -17.21 -8.97
C GLY A 91 11.35 -15.82 -9.59
N ILE A 92 10.92 -14.86 -8.78
CA ILE A 92 10.74 -13.46 -9.18
C ILE A 92 12.08 -12.84 -9.63
N LEU A 93 13.14 -12.95 -8.83
CA LEU A 93 14.44 -12.36 -9.19
C LEU A 93 15.07 -13.00 -10.44
N LYS A 94 14.87 -14.30 -10.64
CA LYS A 94 15.40 -15.03 -11.80
C LYS A 94 14.71 -14.62 -13.10
N ASN A 95 13.39 -14.42 -13.04
CA ASN A 95 12.56 -14.16 -14.22
C ASN A 95 12.33 -12.66 -14.51
N MET A 96 12.71 -11.78 -13.59
CA MET A 96 12.62 -10.34 -13.76
C MET A 96 13.72 -9.82 -14.69
N ASP A 97 13.35 -9.08 -15.73
CA ASP A 97 14.24 -8.16 -16.44
C ASP A 97 13.97 -6.73 -15.94
N PRO A 98 14.93 -6.06 -15.29
CA PRO A 98 14.67 -4.77 -14.68
C PRO A 98 14.39 -3.65 -15.70
N TYR A 99 14.83 -3.77 -16.97
CA TYR A 99 14.50 -2.78 -18.01
C TYR A 99 13.05 -2.93 -18.44
N ILE A 100 12.64 -4.16 -18.78
CA ILE A 100 11.27 -4.45 -19.22
C ILE A 100 10.27 -4.14 -18.11
N VAL A 101 10.56 -4.57 -16.88
CA VAL A 101 9.69 -4.30 -15.73
C VAL A 101 9.59 -2.79 -15.45
N CYS A 102 10.72 -2.07 -15.49
CA CYS A 102 10.72 -0.61 -15.32
C CYS A 102 9.84 0.06 -16.38
N GLU A 103 9.94 -0.34 -17.65
CA GLU A 103 9.14 0.22 -18.74
C GLU A 103 7.65 -0.07 -18.56
N LYS A 104 7.29 -1.33 -18.30
CA LYS A 104 5.89 -1.75 -18.11
C LYS A 104 5.23 -1.04 -16.94
N ILE A 105 5.91 -0.97 -15.79
CA ILE A 105 5.39 -0.30 -14.60
C ILE A 105 5.27 1.21 -14.83
N SER A 106 6.22 1.83 -15.52
CA SER A 106 6.16 3.27 -15.82
C SER A 106 4.96 3.66 -16.69
N CYS A 107 4.44 2.73 -17.49
CA CYS A 107 3.26 2.97 -18.34
C CYS A 107 1.93 2.92 -17.60
N ILE A 108 1.90 2.47 -16.33
CA ILE A 108 0.65 2.34 -15.56
C ILE A 108 0.12 3.73 -15.19
N SER A 109 0.96 4.54 -14.56
CA SER A 109 0.63 5.92 -14.23
C SER A 109 1.87 6.75 -13.96
N ARG A 110 1.68 8.07 -13.83
CA ARG A 110 2.77 9.00 -13.54
C ARG A 110 3.47 8.70 -12.21
N HIS A 111 2.73 8.27 -11.19
CA HIS A 111 3.28 7.88 -9.88
C HIS A 111 4.24 6.68 -10.03
N HIS A 112 3.80 5.65 -10.75
CA HIS A 112 4.62 4.47 -11.04
C HIS A 112 5.89 4.84 -11.83
N ALA A 113 5.78 5.73 -12.82
CA ALA A 113 6.95 6.24 -13.56
C ALA A 113 7.96 6.95 -12.64
N ASN A 114 7.48 7.77 -11.71
CA ASN A 114 8.33 8.46 -10.74
C ASN A 114 9.08 7.46 -9.83
N LEU A 115 8.43 6.39 -9.38
CA LEU A 115 9.05 5.33 -8.60
C LEU A 115 10.11 4.54 -9.39
N MET A 116 9.93 4.40 -10.71
CA MET A 116 10.82 3.66 -11.59
C MET A 116 11.99 4.49 -12.16
N MET A 117 11.89 5.83 -12.17
CA MET A 117 12.95 6.74 -12.62
C MET A 117 14.38 6.40 -12.13
N PRO A 118 14.62 6.11 -10.83
CA PRO A 118 15.97 5.81 -10.35
C PRO A 118 16.52 4.47 -10.85
N VAL A 119 15.66 3.55 -11.32
CA VAL A 119 16.05 2.17 -11.65
C VAL A 119 17.07 2.13 -12.78
N LYS A 120 16.87 2.91 -13.86
CA LYS A 120 17.81 2.96 -14.99
C LYS A 120 19.22 3.35 -14.56
N ASN A 121 19.34 4.42 -13.77
CA ASN A 121 20.62 4.86 -13.21
C ASN A 121 21.26 3.83 -12.27
N ILE A 122 20.45 3.06 -11.53
CA ILE A 122 20.94 2.00 -10.65
C ILE A 122 21.48 0.81 -11.46
N ILE A 123 20.83 0.44 -12.57
CA ILE A 123 21.32 -0.63 -13.43
C ILE A 123 22.73 -0.30 -13.94
N GLU A 124 22.92 0.93 -14.46
CA GLU A 124 24.20 1.38 -15.02
C GLU A 124 25.31 1.46 -13.97
N LYS A 125 25.01 1.89 -12.74
CA LYS A 125 26.02 2.13 -11.70
C LYS A 125 26.29 0.96 -10.76
N LEU A 126 25.26 0.19 -10.42
CA LEU A 126 25.27 -0.81 -9.35
C LEU A 126 24.87 -2.22 -9.82
N GLY A 127 24.57 -2.36 -11.11
CA GLY A 127 24.24 -3.63 -11.75
C GLY A 127 22.79 -4.07 -11.58
N GLU A 128 22.47 -5.13 -12.33
CA GLU A 128 21.12 -5.66 -12.48
C GLU A 128 20.50 -6.13 -11.16
N THR A 129 21.26 -6.82 -10.32
CA THR A 129 20.77 -7.33 -9.02
C THR A 129 20.34 -6.19 -8.08
N SER A 130 21.06 -5.07 -8.09
CA SER A 130 20.73 -3.90 -7.27
C SER A 130 19.46 -3.23 -7.77
N ALA A 131 19.27 -3.18 -9.10
CA ALA A 131 18.06 -2.65 -9.72
C ALA A 131 16.83 -3.50 -9.42
N LYS A 132 16.94 -4.84 -9.53
CA LYS A 132 15.85 -5.77 -9.14
C LYS A 132 15.41 -5.56 -7.70
N LYS A 133 16.37 -5.43 -6.77
CA LYS A 133 16.07 -5.11 -5.37
C LYS A 133 15.45 -3.73 -5.20
N CYS A 134 15.79 -2.75 -6.05
CA CYS A 134 15.15 -1.43 -6.03
C CYS A 134 13.68 -1.52 -6.47
N ILE A 135 13.39 -2.24 -7.55
CA ILE A 135 12.03 -2.47 -8.05
C ILE A 135 11.18 -3.15 -6.97
N LEU A 136 11.66 -4.24 -6.38
CA LEU A 136 10.93 -4.95 -5.32
C LEU A 136 10.59 -4.05 -4.12
N ARG A 137 11.49 -3.13 -3.76
CA ARG A 137 11.22 -2.16 -2.70
C ARG A 137 10.27 -1.05 -3.13
N ALA A 138 10.18 -0.73 -4.42
CA ALA A 138 9.28 0.29 -4.95
C ALA A 138 7.85 -0.24 -5.11
N VAL A 139 7.66 -1.55 -5.30
CA VAL A 139 6.34 -2.21 -5.37
C VAL A 139 5.50 -1.90 -4.13
N LEU A 140 6.17 -1.83 -2.98
CA LEU A 140 5.61 -1.46 -1.70
C LEU A 140 5.00 -0.04 -1.67
N ASP A 141 5.46 0.83 -2.54
CA ASP A 141 5.06 2.24 -2.66
C ASP A 141 4.07 2.47 -3.84
N MET A 142 3.76 1.44 -4.64
CA MET A 142 2.87 1.53 -5.81
C MET A 142 1.37 1.50 -5.44
N GLY A 143 1.05 1.09 -4.21
CA GLY A 143 -0.34 1.06 -3.72
C GLY A 143 -1.07 -0.26 -4.03
N ASN A 144 -2.40 -0.19 -4.14
CA ASN A 144 -3.23 -1.40 -4.20
C ASN A 144 -3.08 -2.15 -5.53
N GLY A 145 -2.81 -3.46 -5.44
CA GLY A 145 -2.57 -4.35 -6.58
C GLY A 145 -1.17 -4.21 -7.20
N ALA A 146 -0.24 -3.57 -6.49
CA ALA A 146 1.15 -3.43 -6.89
C ALA A 146 1.82 -4.77 -7.21
N PHE A 147 1.52 -5.81 -6.41
CA PHE A 147 2.03 -7.15 -6.68
C PHE A 147 1.52 -7.73 -8.01
N LEU A 148 0.26 -7.45 -8.36
CA LEU A 148 -0.31 -7.89 -9.63
C LEU A 148 0.33 -7.16 -10.81
N ASP A 149 0.58 -5.87 -10.67
CA ASP A 149 1.30 -5.09 -11.67
C ASP A 149 2.73 -5.58 -11.87
N LEU A 150 3.40 -5.93 -10.77
CA LEU A 150 4.71 -6.55 -10.81
C LEU A 150 4.67 -7.89 -11.54
N LEU A 151 3.73 -8.78 -11.21
CA LEU A 151 3.59 -10.08 -11.87
C LEU A 151 3.29 -9.93 -13.36
N ASN A 152 2.43 -8.99 -13.74
CA ASN A 152 2.13 -8.72 -15.15
C ASN A 152 3.37 -8.17 -15.89
N ALA A 153 4.16 -7.32 -15.24
CA ALA A 153 5.41 -6.81 -15.80
C ALA A 153 6.46 -7.93 -15.95
N ILE A 154 6.57 -8.84 -14.98
CA ILE A 154 7.46 -10.02 -15.05
C ILE A 154 7.01 -10.97 -16.15
N ALA A 155 5.71 -11.24 -16.28
CA ALA A 155 5.17 -12.10 -17.33
C ALA A 155 5.52 -11.58 -18.73
N ALA A 156 5.70 -10.27 -18.90
CA ALA A 156 6.11 -9.66 -20.15
C ALA A 156 7.63 -9.73 -20.44
N CYS A 157 8.45 -10.24 -19.51
CA CYS A 157 9.91 -10.29 -19.68
C CYS A 157 10.37 -11.40 -20.63
N SER A 158 9.73 -12.56 -20.61
CA SER A 158 10.05 -13.71 -21.48
C SER A 158 8.96 -14.79 -21.40
N ASP A 159 8.95 -15.74 -22.33
CA ASP A 159 8.05 -16.90 -22.28
C ASP A 159 8.25 -17.74 -21.01
N VAL A 160 9.50 -17.87 -20.56
CA VAL A 160 9.83 -18.59 -19.30
C VAL A 160 9.24 -17.85 -18.09
N ALA A 161 9.34 -16.51 -18.07
CA ALA A 161 8.76 -15.69 -17.03
C ALA A 161 7.22 -15.72 -17.05
N TYR A 162 6.62 -15.74 -18.24
CA TYR A 162 5.19 -15.91 -18.42
C TYR A 162 4.70 -17.24 -17.83
N HIS A 163 5.34 -18.35 -18.20
CA HIS A 163 5.00 -19.67 -17.65
C HIS A 163 5.15 -19.72 -16.13
N PHE A 164 6.22 -19.14 -15.58
CA PHE A 164 6.41 -19.03 -14.13
C PHE A 164 5.23 -18.32 -13.45
N VAL A 165 4.73 -17.21 -14.02
CA VAL A 165 3.61 -16.46 -13.44
C VAL A 165 2.32 -17.28 -13.51
N ILE A 166 2.02 -17.92 -14.64
CA ILE A 166 0.78 -18.72 -14.80
C ILE A 166 0.79 -19.98 -13.94
N GLU A 167 1.95 -20.64 -13.78
CA GLU A 167 2.09 -21.80 -12.89
C GLU A 167 1.97 -21.42 -11.41
N SER A 168 2.57 -20.29 -11.02
CA SER A 168 2.52 -19.80 -9.64
C SER A 168 1.15 -19.21 -9.29
N TYR A 169 0.45 -18.65 -10.28
CA TYR A 169 -0.84 -17.98 -10.14
C TYR A 169 -1.79 -18.41 -11.29
N PRO A 170 -2.51 -19.53 -11.12
CA PRO A 170 -3.50 -19.99 -12.09
C PRO A 170 -4.56 -18.91 -12.35
N ASP A 171 -5.02 -18.79 -13.61
CA ASP A 171 -5.98 -17.78 -14.07
C ASP A 171 -5.54 -16.31 -13.88
N PHE A 172 -4.25 -16.06 -13.65
CA PHE A 172 -3.71 -14.71 -13.43
C PHE A 172 -4.14 -13.71 -14.52
N GLU A 173 -4.10 -14.09 -15.80
CA GLU A 173 -4.44 -13.18 -16.89
C GLU A 173 -5.90 -12.70 -16.82
N ARG A 174 -6.82 -13.61 -16.51
CA ARG A 174 -8.24 -13.29 -16.33
C ARG A 174 -8.43 -12.36 -15.13
N TYR A 175 -7.76 -12.67 -14.02
CA TYR A 175 -7.83 -11.87 -12.81
C TYR A 175 -7.25 -10.46 -13.01
N TYR A 176 -6.07 -10.36 -13.61
CA TYR A 176 -5.42 -9.08 -13.90
C TYR A 176 -6.24 -8.22 -14.85
N ARG A 177 -6.87 -8.82 -15.86
CA ARG A 177 -7.78 -8.11 -16.77
C ARG A 177 -8.98 -7.51 -16.05
N LEU A 178 -9.60 -8.26 -15.14
CA LEU A 178 -10.68 -7.74 -14.29
C LEU A 178 -10.19 -6.62 -13.39
N PHE A 179 -9.00 -6.79 -12.80
CA PHE A 179 -8.38 -5.78 -11.96
C PHE A 179 -8.14 -4.45 -12.70
N ILE A 180 -7.57 -4.48 -13.90
CA ILE A 180 -7.35 -3.27 -14.72
C ILE A 180 -8.68 -2.61 -15.10
N HIS A 181 -9.69 -3.40 -15.41
CA HIS A 181 -11.03 -2.89 -15.72
C HIS A 181 -11.66 -2.15 -14.54
N GLU A 182 -11.54 -2.70 -13.32
CA GLU A 182 -12.00 -2.05 -12.08
C GLU A 182 -11.18 -0.80 -11.75
N ARG A 183 -9.85 -0.86 -11.93
CA ARG A 183 -8.94 0.27 -11.74
C ARG A 183 -9.29 1.44 -12.68
N GLY A 184 -9.66 1.16 -13.93
CA GLY A 184 -10.03 2.18 -14.92
C GLY A 184 -11.43 2.78 -14.74
N LYS A 185 -12.37 2.03 -14.13
CA LYS A 185 -13.76 2.49 -13.91
C LYS A 185 -13.96 3.34 -12.67
N THR A 186 -13.13 3.14 -11.64
CA THR A 186 -13.27 3.82 -10.35
C THR A 186 -12.63 5.21 -10.37
N LYS A 187 -13.12 6.13 -11.21
CA LYS A 187 -12.81 7.56 -11.07
C LYS A 187 -13.50 8.09 -9.82
N ARG A 188 -12.78 8.14 -8.70
CA ARG A 188 -13.31 8.55 -7.39
C ARG A 188 -13.42 10.06 -7.20
N GLY A 189 -13.00 10.82 -8.19
CA GLY A 189 -13.03 12.28 -8.19
C GLY A 189 -11.73 12.91 -7.70
N LYS A 190 -11.64 14.24 -7.77
CA LYS A 190 -10.53 15.02 -7.24
C LYS A 190 -11.08 15.91 -6.13
N MET A 191 -10.42 15.93 -4.98
CA MET A 191 -10.76 16.82 -3.87
C MET A 191 -9.77 17.98 -3.85
N TYR A 192 -10.29 19.21 -3.83
CA TYR A 192 -9.48 20.41 -3.73
C TYR A 192 -9.63 21.02 -2.33
N PHE A 193 -8.53 21.44 -1.71
CA PHE A 193 -8.50 22.09 -0.40
C PHE A 193 -7.85 23.46 -0.53
N CYS A 194 -8.41 24.48 0.12
CA CYS A 194 -7.90 25.85 0.06
C CYS A 194 -7.43 26.25 1.46
N ASP A 195 -6.16 26.64 1.57
CA ASP A 195 -5.64 27.18 2.84
C ASP A 195 -6.33 28.51 3.17
N CYS A 196 -6.39 28.85 4.45
CA CYS A 196 -7.07 30.06 4.94
C CYS A 196 -6.52 31.35 4.32
N ASP A 197 -5.24 31.35 3.95
CA ASP A 197 -4.54 32.52 3.42
C ASP A 197 -4.53 32.57 1.88
N VAL A 198 -5.19 31.61 1.22
CA VAL A 198 -5.23 31.47 -0.23
C VAL A 198 -6.61 31.86 -0.75
N PRO A 199 -6.72 32.75 -1.74
CA PRO A 199 -8.00 33.03 -2.40
C PRO A 199 -8.52 31.78 -3.12
N VAL A 200 -9.75 31.36 -2.83
CA VAL A 200 -10.43 30.23 -3.49
C VAL A 200 -10.42 30.33 -5.03
N ALA A 201 -10.45 31.54 -5.58
CA ALA A 201 -10.37 31.77 -7.02
C ALA A 201 -9.06 31.23 -7.63
N ASN A 202 -7.95 31.28 -6.89
CA ASN A 202 -6.65 30.77 -7.35
C ASN A 202 -6.70 29.24 -7.43
N VAL A 203 -7.19 28.57 -6.39
CA VAL A 203 -7.36 27.10 -6.37
C VAL A 203 -8.31 26.64 -7.49
N ILE A 204 -9.41 27.36 -7.73
CA ILE A 204 -10.35 27.04 -8.81
C ILE A 204 -9.69 27.22 -10.19
N ASN A 205 -8.93 28.29 -10.40
CA ASN A 205 -8.25 28.53 -11.67
C ASN A 205 -7.12 27.52 -11.92
N GLU A 206 -6.34 27.19 -10.90
CA GLU A 206 -5.31 26.14 -10.95
C GLU A 206 -5.93 24.76 -11.17
N SER A 207 -7.12 24.48 -10.63
CA SER A 207 -7.84 23.20 -10.82
C SER A 207 -8.24 22.94 -12.29
N ARG A 208 -8.34 24.01 -13.08
CA ARG A 208 -8.65 23.95 -14.51
C ARG A 208 -7.40 23.74 -15.37
N SER A 209 -6.21 23.94 -14.81
CA SER A 209 -4.95 23.64 -15.46
C SER A 209 -4.60 22.15 -15.30
N ASN A 210 -4.09 21.52 -16.36
CA ASN A 210 -3.64 20.12 -16.33
C ASN A 210 -2.21 19.96 -15.76
N GLU A 211 -1.73 20.93 -14.98
CA GLU A 211 -0.37 20.92 -14.44
C GLU A 211 -0.22 19.96 -13.24
N LEU A 212 0.99 19.42 -13.12
CA LEU A 212 1.40 18.18 -12.47
C LEU A 212 1.06 17.99 -11.00
N GLU A 213 1.00 19.07 -10.25
CA GLU A 213 0.95 19.05 -8.79
C GLU A 213 0.19 20.31 -8.39
N ASN A 214 -1.13 20.26 -8.52
CA ASN A 214 -1.95 21.24 -7.86
C ASN A 214 -1.80 20.95 -6.35
N VAL A 215 -1.01 21.77 -5.66
CA VAL A 215 -0.66 21.62 -4.22
C VAL A 215 -1.91 21.45 -3.36
N TYR A 216 -3.00 22.02 -3.84
CA TYR A 216 -4.33 22.04 -3.24
C TYR A 216 -5.23 20.88 -3.68
N MET A 217 -4.72 19.87 -4.39
CA MET A 217 -5.52 18.78 -4.97
C MET A 217 -5.06 17.42 -4.48
N ILE A 218 -6.02 16.63 -4.01
CA ILE A 218 -5.89 15.21 -3.74
C ILE A 218 -6.70 14.46 -4.80
N ASP A 219 -6.03 13.65 -5.63
CA ASP A 219 -6.73 12.71 -6.49
C ASP A 219 -7.26 11.56 -5.64
N LEU A 220 -8.58 11.37 -5.62
CA LEU A 220 -9.21 10.33 -4.81
C LEU A 220 -9.09 8.93 -5.46
N ASN A 221 -8.53 8.85 -6.66
CA ASN A 221 -8.12 7.60 -7.26
C ASN A 221 -7.05 6.93 -6.38
N TYR A 222 -7.13 5.60 -6.25
CA TYR A 222 -6.40 4.80 -5.26
C TYR A 222 -4.86 4.96 -5.24
N GLU A 223 -4.29 5.65 -6.22
CA GLU A 223 -2.85 5.81 -6.42
C GLU A 223 -2.26 7.02 -5.67
N HIS A 224 -3.07 7.94 -5.12
CA HIS A 224 -2.58 9.18 -4.49
C HIS A 224 -2.94 9.34 -3.00
N PHE A 225 -3.69 8.39 -2.43
CA PHE A 225 -3.87 8.33 -0.99
C PHE A 225 -2.76 7.46 -0.37
N PRO A 226 -2.00 7.96 0.62
CA PRO A 226 -1.39 7.05 1.59
C PRO A 226 -2.51 6.20 2.19
N VAL A 227 -2.34 4.88 2.18
CA VAL A 227 -3.39 3.86 2.44
C VAL A 227 -4.06 4.01 3.82
N ASN A 228 -3.51 4.86 4.69
CA ASN A 228 -3.97 5.21 6.03
C ASN A 228 -5.45 5.65 6.15
N ALA A 229 -6.15 6.01 5.07
CA ALA A 229 -7.58 6.36 5.12
C ALA A 229 -8.53 5.25 4.58
N SER A 230 -8.01 4.21 3.92
CA SER A 230 -8.84 3.20 3.24
C SER A 230 -9.08 1.94 4.08
N ASN A 231 -8.12 1.48 4.90
CA ASN A 231 -8.28 0.19 5.60
C ASN A 231 -8.50 0.29 7.12
N ALA A 232 -8.29 1.45 7.75
CA ALA A 232 -9.08 1.82 8.94
C ALA A 232 -10.58 1.91 8.62
N ALA A 233 -10.95 1.74 7.35
CA ALA A 233 -12.30 1.74 6.83
C ALA A 233 -12.75 0.38 6.24
N LYS A 234 -11.90 -0.67 6.29
CA LYS A 234 -12.32 -2.00 5.82
C LYS A 234 -12.92 -2.84 6.95
N ASP A 235 -12.40 -2.71 8.17
CA ASP A 235 -12.93 -3.45 9.32
C ASP A 235 -13.79 -2.56 10.26
N ASP A 236 -13.57 -1.24 10.32
CA ASP A 236 -14.33 -0.33 11.22
C ASP A 236 -15.54 0.39 10.56
N ILE A 237 -15.76 0.33 9.24
CA ILE A 237 -16.88 1.08 8.61
C ILE A 237 -18.26 0.55 9.01
N TYR A 238 -18.35 -0.70 9.47
CA TYR A 238 -19.63 -1.25 9.94
C TYR A 238 -19.96 -0.94 11.41
N GLU A 239 -19.00 -0.42 12.20
CA GLU A 239 -19.23 -0.08 13.62
C GLU A 239 -18.74 1.32 14.04
N GLY A 240 -18.21 2.15 13.13
CA GLY A 240 -17.98 3.56 13.43
C GLY A 240 -19.29 4.27 13.79
N GLU A 241 -19.29 5.01 14.92
CA GLU A 241 -20.45 5.74 15.44
C GLU A 241 -21.23 6.44 14.31
N ILE A 242 -22.54 6.20 14.28
CA ILE A 242 -23.43 6.88 13.34
C ILE A 242 -23.30 8.38 13.57
N ILE A 243 -22.78 9.11 12.58
CA ILE A 243 -22.76 10.57 12.61
C ILE A 243 -24.20 11.04 12.53
N VAL A 244 -24.79 11.36 13.69
CA VAL A 244 -26.12 11.93 13.78
C VAL A 244 -25.99 13.45 13.59
N LEU A 245 -26.44 13.93 12.44
CA LEU A 245 -26.56 15.35 12.18
C LEU A 245 -27.83 15.90 12.84
N ARG A 246 -27.80 17.19 13.20
CA ARG A 246 -29.01 17.93 13.59
C ARG A 246 -29.84 18.22 12.34
N ASN A 247 -31.16 18.40 12.47
CA ASN A 247 -32.06 18.63 11.33
C ASN A 247 -31.57 19.73 10.36
N TYR A 248 -31.09 20.86 10.88
CA TYR A 248 -30.56 21.94 10.02
C TYR A 248 -29.25 21.57 9.32
N GLN A 249 -28.44 20.69 9.90
CA GLN A 249 -27.19 20.22 9.31
C GLN A 249 -27.47 19.23 8.16
N GLU A 250 -28.51 18.41 8.30
CA GLU A 250 -29.01 17.55 7.22
C GLU A 250 -29.54 18.37 6.05
N GLU A 251 -30.36 19.39 6.33
CA GLU A 251 -30.90 20.29 5.30
C GLU A 251 -29.78 20.97 4.50
N ILE A 252 -28.75 21.47 5.17
CA ILE A 252 -27.60 22.13 4.54
C ILE A 252 -26.70 21.13 3.79
N ALA A 253 -26.63 19.88 4.25
CA ALA A 253 -25.85 18.82 3.61
C ALA A 253 -26.57 18.20 2.39
N GLN A 254 -27.89 18.30 2.31
CA GLN A 254 -28.72 17.64 1.30
C GLN A 254 -28.28 17.93 -0.14
N PRO A 255 -28.01 19.19 -0.56
CA PRO A 255 -27.56 19.45 -1.92
C PRO A 255 -26.23 18.75 -2.26
N ALA A 256 -25.34 18.59 -1.27
CA ALA A 256 -24.08 17.86 -1.46
C ALA A 256 -24.29 16.33 -1.51
N TYR A 257 -25.25 15.78 -0.76
CA TYR A 257 -25.64 14.37 -0.86
C TYR A 257 -26.24 14.03 -2.22
N ASP A 258 -26.99 14.96 -2.80
CA ASP A 258 -27.59 14.85 -4.12
C ASP A 258 -26.57 15.01 -5.26
N GLY A 259 -25.29 15.25 -4.94
CA GLY A 259 -24.19 15.32 -5.90
C GLY A 259 -23.96 16.69 -6.53
N TRP A 260 -24.57 17.75 -6.00
CA TRP A 260 -24.39 19.10 -6.51
C TRP A 260 -23.12 19.74 -5.94
N ASN A 261 -22.44 20.55 -6.77
CA ASN A 261 -21.37 21.42 -6.30
C ASN A 261 -21.97 22.45 -5.33
N THR A 262 -21.68 22.29 -4.04
CA THR A 262 -22.37 23.01 -2.96
C THR A 262 -21.40 23.86 -2.15
N LEU A 263 -21.67 25.16 -2.03
CA LEU A 263 -20.98 26.06 -1.11
C LEU A 263 -21.75 26.14 0.21
N ILE A 264 -21.23 25.49 1.26
CA ILE A 264 -21.85 25.50 2.58
C ILE A 264 -21.32 26.69 3.39
N TYR A 265 -22.17 27.67 3.64
CA TYR A 265 -21.87 28.84 4.47
C TYR A 265 -22.65 28.80 5.79
N ALA A 266 -21.94 28.64 6.90
CA ALA A 266 -22.54 28.66 8.24
C ALA A 266 -21.60 29.29 9.28
N PRO A 267 -22.13 29.91 10.36
CA PRO A 267 -21.32 30.48 11.44
C PRO A 267 -20.38 29.47 12.13
N THR A 268 -19.35 29.94 12.83
CA THR A 268 -18.44 29.08 13.61
C THR A 268 -19.19 28.45 14.79
N GLY A 269 -18.85 27.21 15.15
CA GLY A 269 -19.54 26.46 16.22
C GLY A 269 -20.85 25.76 15.82
N THR A 270 -21.32 25.93 14.57
CA THR A 270 -22.55 25.27 14.08
C THR A 270 -22.34 23.82 13.62
N GLY A 271 -21.12 23.30 13.74
CA GLY A 271 -20.76 21.93 13.37
C GLY A 271 -20.49 21.72 11.88
N LYS A 272 -19.98 22.73 11.16
CA LYS A 272 -19.51 22.61 9.76
C LYS A 272 -18.60 21.40 9.52
N THR A 273 -17.73 21.09 10.48
CA THR A 273 -16.85 19.91 10.43
C THR A 273 -17.65 18.62 10.39
N MET A 274 -18.71 18.49 11.21
CA MET A 274 -19.58 17.30 11.20
C MET A 274 -20.35 17.18 9.88
N ILE A 275 -20.79 18.30 9.31
CA ILE A 275 -21.42 18.34 7.98
C ILE A 275 -20.45 17.83 6.91
N ALA A 276 -19.21 18.34 6.90
CA ALA A 276 -18.19 17.94 5.93
C ALA A 276 -17.82 16.45 6.05
N ILE A 277 -17.64 15.96 7.28
CA ILE A 277 -17.35 14.53 7.54
C ILE A 277 -18.53 13.67 7.07
N SER A 278 -19.77 14.09 7.33
CA SER A 278 -20.97 13.34 6.89
C SER A 278 -21.10 13.28 5.37
N ILE A 279 -20.85 14.39 4.67
CA ILE A 279 -20.82 14.46 3.19
C ILE A 279 -19.73 13.54 2.63
N ALA A 280 -18.52 13.62 3.18
CA ALA A 280 -17.41 12.76 2.77
C ALA A 280 -17.73 11.27 3.00
N ARG A 281 -18.29 10.92 4.16
CA ARG A 281 -18.72 9.55 4.48
C ARG A 281 -19.78 9.07 3.49
N ASN A 282 -20.81 9.86 3.23
CA ASN A 282 -21.88 9.50 2.29
C ASN A 282 -21.32 9.24 0.89
N HIS A 283 -20.41 10.09 0.41
CA HIS A 283 -19.78 9.94 -0.90
C HIS A 283 -18.94 8.65 -0.99
N LEU A 284 -18.15 8.36 0.05
CA LEU A 284 -17.30 7.17 0.12
C LEU A 284 -18.11 5.85 0.25
N VAL A 285 -19.21 5.87 1.01
CA VAL A 285 -20.09 4.71 1.22
C VAL A 285 -20.98 4.45 0.00
N LEU A 286 -21.61 5.47 -0.58
CA LEU A 286 -22.40 5.34 -1.80
C LEU A 286 -21.53 4.93 -3.00
N GLY A 287 -20.30 5.45 -3.08
CA GLY A 287 -19.30 4.98 -4.05
C GLY A 287 -18.99 3.49 -3.91
N LYS A 288 -19.08 2.90 -2.71
CA LYS A 288 -18.96 1.45 -2.48
C LYS A 288 -20.25 0.68 -2.86
N LYS A 289 -21.44 1.19 -2.52
CA LYS A 289 -22.73 0.52 -2.82
C LYS A 289 -23.04 0.46 -4.32
N ASN A 290 -22.75 1.51 -5.08
CA ASN A 290 -22.96 1.48 -6.53
C ASN A 290 -22.09 0.41 -7.23
N ASN A 291 -20.95 0.01 -6.65
CA ASN A 291 -20.14 -1.12 -7.12
C ASN A 291 -20.73 -2.50 -6.79
N LEU A 292 -21.70 -2.59 -5.86
CA LEU A 292 -22.35 -3.86 -5.47
C LEU A 292 -23.64 -4.14 -6.27
N TYR A 293 -24.34 -3.09 -6.73
CA TYR A 293 -25.62 -3.22 -7.44
C TYR A 293 -25.51 -3.20 -8.98
N THR A 294 -24.32 -2.98 -9.54
CA THR A 294 -24.04 -3.17 -10.98
C THR A 294 -23.30 -4.46 -11.29
N LYS A 295 -23.45 -5.49 -10.44
CA LYS A 295 -23.06 -6.87 -10.74
C LYS A 295 -24.13 -7.56 -11.60
#